data_AF-A0A9X8ZRC1-F1
#
_entry.id   AF-A0A9X8ZRC1-F1
#
_cell.length_a   1.000
_cell.length_b   1.000
_cell.length_c   1.000
_cell.angle_alpha   90.00
_cell.angle_beta   90.00
_cell.angle_gamma   90.00
#
_symmetry.space_group_name_H-M   'P 1'
#
loop_
_entity.id
_entity.type
_entity.pdbx_description
1 polymer ?
#
loop_
_entity_poly.entity_id
_entity_poly.type
_entity_poly.pdbx_seq_one_letter_code
_entity_poly.pdbx_strand_id
1 'polypeptide(L)'
;MERLWTKSFIQMTFAMLFLFTGFYLLVPTLPLFIKEIGGNESQVGLMMGMFTIAAVVIRPIIGGMLDQYGRRSFIIFVFFVKQRLGKKEFA
;
A
#
# COMPACT_ATOMS: atom_id res chain seq x y z
N MET A 1 -31.76 -7.89 -7.87
CA MET A 1 -30.42 -8.23 -7.34
C MET A 1 -29.39 -7.64 -8.28
N GLU A 2 -28.75 -6.54 -7.90
CA GLU A 2 -27.69 -5.95 -8.71
C GLU A 2 -26.50 -6.93 -8.80
N ARG A 3 -25.84 -6.99 -9.97
CA ARG A 3 -24.69 -7.88 -10.18
C ARG A 3 -23.51 -7.38 -9.35
N LEU A 4 -23.21 -8.06 -8.24
CA LEU A 4 -22.04 -7.79 -7.38
C LEU A 4 -20.71 -7.92 -8.16
N TRP A 5 -20.67 -8.84 -9.12
CA TRP A 5 -19.54 -9.07 -10.01
C TRP A 5 -19.50 -8.04 -11.15
N THR A 6 -19.11 -6.81 -10.82
CA THR A 6 -18.74 -5.80 -11.82
C THR A 6 -17.25 -5.91 -12.17
N LYS A 7 -16.86 -5.50 -13.39
CA LYS A 7 -15.43 -5.47 -13.79
C LYS A 7 -14.57 -4.68 -12.78
N SER A 8 -15.10 -3.58 -12.26
CA SER A 8 -14.46 -2.76 -11.23
C SER A 8 -14.25 -3.50 -9.91
N PHE A 9 -15.21 -4.35 -9.50
CA PHE A 9 -15.08 -5.18 -8.30
C PHE A 9 -13.97 -6.22 -8.47
N ILE A 10 -13.93 -6.91 -9.61
CA ILE A 10 -12.88 -7.90 -9.92
C ILE A 10 -11.49 -7.25 -9.88
N GLN A 11 -11.34 -6.08 -10.50
CA GLN A 11 -10.08 -5.33 -10.50
C GLN A 11 -9.65 -4.93 -9.08
N MET A 12 -10.59 -4.47 -8.24
CA MET A 12 -10.30 -4.17 -6.84
C MET A 12 -9.89 -5.41 -6.05
N THR A 13 -10.55 -6.54 -6.26
CA THR A 13 -10.22 -7.81 -5.62
C THR A 13 -8.80 -8.25 -5.98
N PHE A 14 -8.41 -8.18 -7.27
CA PHE A 14 -7.05 -8.48 -7.68
C PHE A 14 -6.03 -7.50 -7.10
N ALA A 15 -6.33 -6.20 -7.11
CA ALA A 15 -5.44 -5.20 -6.50
C ALA A 15 -5.22 -5.47 -5.01
N MET A 16 -6.29 -5.78 -4.26
CA MET A 16 -6.20 -6.17 -2.86
C MET A 16 -5.41 -7.48 -2.68
N LEU A 17 -5.64 -8.47 -3.54
CA LEU A 17 -4.90 -9.74 -3.52
C LEU A 17 -3.39 -9.50 -3.62
N PHE A 18 -2.93 -8.79 -4.66
CA PHE A 18 -1.50 -8.51 -4.84
C PHE A 18 -0.91 -7.68 -3.69
N LEU A 19 -1.66 -6.70 -3.18
CA LEU A 19 -1.23 -5.89 -2.05
C LEU A 19 -1.03 -6.74 -0.79
N PHE A 20 -1.99 -7.61 -0.47
CA PHE A 20 -1.86 -8.53 0.66
C PHE A 20 -0.75 -9.55 0.43
N THR A 21 -0.60 -10.11 -0.77
CA THR A 21 0.50 -11.04 -1.08
C THR A 21 1.86 -10.41 -0.81
N GLY A 22 2.10 -9.18 -1.30
CA GLY A 22 3.35 -8.46 -1.04
C GLY A 22 3.55 -8.19 0.46
N PHE A 23 2.49 -7.80 1.16
CA PHE A 23 2.55 -7.54 2.60
C PHE A 23 2.91 -8.80 3.40
N TYR A 24 2.28 -9.94 3.09
CA TYR A 24 2.57 -11.21 3.77
C TYR A 24 3.96 -11.76 3.45
N LEU A 25 4.52 -11.49 2.27
CA LEU A 25 5.91 -11.82 1.97
C LEU A 25 6.89 -10.94 2.75
N LEU A 26 6.52 -9.68 3.01
CA LEU A 26 7.33 -8.70 3.74
C LEU A 26 7.46 -9.05 5.23
N VAL A 27 6.41 -9.60 5.84
CA VAL A 27 6.38 -10.01 7.26
C VAL A 27 7.56 -10.90 7.67
N PRO A 28 7.91 -11.98 6.93
CA PRO A 28 9.09 -12.80 7.23
C PRO A 28 10.38 -12.29 6.60
N THR A 29 10.36 -11.63 5.44
CA THR A 29 11.60 -11.16 4.79
C THR A 29 12.26 -10.02 5.54
N LEU A 30 11.49 -9.10 6.12
CA LEU A 30 12.02 -7.95 6.85
C LEU A 30 12.82 -8.36 8.11
N PRO A 31 12.32 -9.24 9.00
CA PRO A 31 13.13 -9.74 10.12
C PRO A 31 14.29 -10.63 9.66
N LEU A 32 14.13 -11.41 8.59
CA LEU A 32 15.21 -12.23 8.03
C LEU A 32 16.35 -11.35 7.51
N PHE A 33 16.02 -10.26 6.80
CA PHE A 33 16.98 -9.30 6.28
C PHE A 33 17.74 -8.59 7.40
N ILE A 34 17.05 -8.18 8.47
CA ILE A 34 17.69 -7.57 9.64
C ILE A 34 18.64 -8.57 10.32
N LYS A 35 18.30 -9.86 10.33
CA LYS A 35 19.18 -10.90 10.86
C LYS A 35 20.40 -11.15 9.97
N GLU A 36 20.24 -11.13 8.64
CA GLU A 36 21.34 -11.31 7.69
C GLU A 36 22.38 -10.20 7.77
N ILE A 37 21.98 -8.95 8.03
CA ILE A 37 22.91 -7.83 8.24
C ILE A 37 23.57 -7.84 9.63
N GLY A 38 23.39 -8.90 10.42
CA GLY A 38 23.97 -9.07 11.75
C GLY A 38 23.17 -8.42 12.88
N GLY A 39 21.91 -8.08 12.65
CA GLY A 39 21.03 -7.47 13.64
C GLY A 39 20.64 -8.44 14.76
N ASN A 40 20.65 -7.94 16.00
CA ASN A 40 20.26 -8.70 17.19
C ASN A 40 18.72 -8.85 17.28
N GLU A 41 18.21 -9.86 17.99
CA GLU A 41 16.77 -10.14 18.14
C GLU A 41 16.01 -8.93 18.71
N SER A 42 16.63 -8.17 19.61
CA SER A 42 16.05 -6.92 20.13
C SER A 42 15.87 -5.84 19.06
N GLN A 43 16.79 -5.74 18.09
CA GLN A 43 16.69 -4.76 16.99
C GLN A 43 15.61 -5.16 16.00
N VAL A 44 15.44 -6.46 15.74
CA VAL A 44 14.33 -6.99 14.94
C VAL A 44 12.99 -6.60 15.57
N GLY A 45 12.83 -6.86 16.87
CA GLY A 45 11.61 -6.49 17.60
C GLY A 45 11.31 -4.99 17.56
N LEU A 46 12.34 -4.16 17.71
CA LEU A 46 12.20 -2.70 17.70
C LEU A 46 11.81 -2.17 16.30
N MET A 47 12.40 -2.71 15.23
CA MET A 47 12.04 -2.39 13.85
C MET A 47 10.60 -2.80 13.51
N MET A 48 10.20 -4.03 13.87
CA MET A 48 8.84 -4.52 13.65
C MET A 48 7.81 -3.70 14.44
N GLY A 49 8.16 -3.29 15.67
CA GLY A 49 7.36 -2.40 16.50
C GLY A 49 7.16 -1.02 15.86
N MET A 50 8.25 -0.37 15.43
CA MET A 50 8.18 0.92 14.73
C MET A 50 7.38 0.83 13.43
N PHE A 51 7.57 -0.23 12.65
CA PHE A 51 6.80 -0.49 11.43
C PHE A 51 5.30 -0.59 11.73
N THR A 52 4.93 -1.31 12.80
CA THR A 52 3.53 -1.45 13.21
C THR A 52 2.92 -0.13 13.66
N ILE A 53 3.65 0.65 14.48
CA ILE A 53 3.20 1.96 14.94
C ILE A 53 3.01 2.91 13.74
N ALA A 54 3.98 2.97 12.83
CA ALA A 54 3.88 3.77 11.61
C ALA A 54 2.67 3.35 10.78
N ALA A 55 2.45 2.04 10.59
CA ALA A 55 1.30 1.52 9.86
C ALA A 55 -0.04 1.89 10.55
N VAL A 56 -0.11 1.84 11.88
CA VAL A 56 -1.30 2.22 12.65
C VAL A 56 -1.59 3.71 12.54
N VAL A 57 -0.57 4.57 12.56
CA VAL A 57 -0.73 6.03 12.43
C VAL A 57 -1.10 6.44 10.99
N ILE A 58 -0.52 5.77 9.99
CA ILE A 58 -0.77 6.06 8.58
C ILE A 58 -2.20 5.68 8.17
N ARG A 59 -2.78 4.59 8.73
CA ARG A 59 -4.14 4.12 8.39
C ARG A 59 -5.24 5.18 8.55
N PRO A 60 -5.41 5.87 9.69
CA PRO A 60 -6.42 6.91 9.85
C PRO A 60 -6.11 8.16 9.00
N ILE A 61 -4.84 8.47 8.73
CA ILE A 61 -4.46 9.59 7.84
C ILE A 61 -4.92 9.29 6.42
N ILE A 62 -4.56 8.13 5.87
CA ILE A 62 -4.94 7.72 4.51
C ILE A 62 -6.45 7.48 4.42
N GLY A 63 -7.05 6.83 5.43
CA GLY A 63 -8.49 6.58 5.48
C GLY A 63 -9.29 7.89 5.55
N GLY A 64 -8.91 8.79 6.45
CA GLY A 64 -9.51 10.13 6.56
C GLY A 64 -9.31 10.96 5.29
N MET A 65 -8.15 10.87 4.63
CA MET A 65 -7.93 11.49 3.33
C MET A 65 -8.83 10.89 2.24
N LEU A 66 -8.99 9.57 2.19
CA LEU A 66 -9.88 8.90 1.23
C LEU A 66 -11.35 9.29 1.44
N ASP A 67 -11.76 9.44 2.69
CA ASP A 67 -13.12 9.80 3.08
C ASP A 67 -13.42 11.30 2.86
N GLN A 68 -12.49 12.20 3.20
CA GLN A 68 -12.65 13.65 2.94
C GLN A 68 -12.61 14.00 1.45
N TYR A 69 -11.72 13.37 0.69
CA TYR A 69 -11.53 13.73 -0.72
C TYR A 69 -12.43 12.93 -1.67
N GLY A 70 -13.10 11.88 -1.17
CA GLY A 70 -13.92 10.99 -1.97
C GLY A 70 -13.10 10.19 -2.99
N ARG A 71 -13.58 8.98 -3.31
CA ARG A 71 -12.98 8.06 -4.30
C ARG A 71 -12.60 8.71 -5.65
N ARG A 72 -13.20 9.86 -5.99
CA ARG A 72 -12.90 10.67 -7.19
C ARG A 72 -11.55 11.40 -7.13
N SER A 73 -11.15 11.97 -6.00
CA SER A 73 -9.92 12.78 -5.93
C SER A 73 -8.66 11.93 -5.95
N PHE A 74 -8.69 10.71 -5.40
CA PHE A 74 -7.58 9.78 -5.50
C PHE A 74 -7.39 9.28 -6.94
N ILE A 75 -8.50 9.02 -7.65
CA ILE A 75 -8.47 8.71 -9.09
C ILE A 75 -7.94 9.90 -9.89
N ILE A 76 -8.37 11.13 -9.60
CA ILE A 76 -7.87 12.34 -10.27
C ILE A 76 -6.39 12.57 -9.97
N PHE A 77 -5.93 12.35 -8.74
CA PHE A 77 -4.51 12.47 -8.38
C PHE A 77 -3.65 11.45 -9.12
N VAL A 78 -4.07 10.17 -9.14
CA VAL A 78 -3.39 9.12 -9.92
C VAL A 78 -3.42 9.45 -11.43
N PHE A 79 -4.56 9.91 -11.95
CA PHE A 79 -4.70 10.32 -13.35
C PHE A 79 -3.79 11.51 -13.68
N PHE A 80 -3.72 12.50 -12.80
CA PHE A 80 -2.90 13.70 -12.94
C PHE A 80 -1.40 13.37 -12.88
N VAL A 81 -0.99 12.50 -11.96
CA VAL A 81 0.39 11.97 -11.89
C VAL A 81 0.73 11.19 -13.16
N LYS A 82 -0.18 10.34 -13.66
CA LYS A 82 0.02 9.63 -14.93
C LYS A 82 0.14 10.57 -16.13
N GLN A 83 -0.69 11.61 -16.19
CA GLN A 83 -0.69 12.60 -17.27
C GLN A 83 0.59 13.45 -17.26
N ARG A 84 1.18 13.69 -16.08
CA ARG A 84 2.43 14.43 -15.93
C ARG A 84 3.67 13.60 -16.32
N LEU A 85 3.60 12.27 -16.21
CA LEU A 85 4.66 11.34 -16.61
C LEU A 85 4.61 11.01 -18.11
N GLY A 86 3.42 10.87 -18.71
CA GLY A 86 3.28 10.58 -20.15
C GLY A 86 3.73 11.71 -21.09
N LYS A 87 3.92 12.94 -20.58
CA LYS A 87 4.42 14.07 -21.37
C LYS A 87 5.96 14.13 -21.45
N LYS A 88 6.68 13.36 -20.63
CA LYS A 88 8.16 13.38 -20.59
C LYS A 88 8.83 12.34 -21.49
N GLU A 89 8.09 11.36 -22.02
CA GLU A 89 8.66 10.31 -22.90
C GLU A 89 8.51 10.62 -24.40
N PHE A 90 7.93 11.77 -24.76
CA PHE A 90 7.71 12.20 -26.15
C PHE A 90 8.28 13.59 -26.47
N ALA A 91 9.21 14.10 -25.66
CA ALA A 91 9.93 15.35 -25.93
C ALA A 91 11.44 15.12 -25.94
#